data_AF-A0A2A6BKG9-F1
#
_entry.id   AF-A0A2A6BKG9-F1
#
_cell.length_a   1.000
_cell.length_b   1.000
_cell.length_c   1.000
_cell.angle_alpha   90.00
_cell.angle_beta   90.00
_cell.angle_gamma   90.00
#
_symmetry.space_group_name_H-M   'P 1'
#
loop_
_entity.id
_entity.type
_entity.pdbx_description
1 polymer ?
#
loop_
_entity_poly.entity_id
_entity_poly.type
_entity_poly.pdbx_seq_one_letter_code
_entity_poly.pdbx_strand_id
1 'polypeptide(L)'
;MCFHSRFILALENKMCADYVTEKAYRYKELIVPIVFSRSLVEHVLPPDAFIALDDFNSTAELRERLERLQRDDEYFAWINRPEYLGIRKPKGLCKLCTDLHASPRPRHPSLALAVFPDEHQCIVVTPRWGSALDLTVLAVIALIATGGSRL
;
A
#
# COMPACT_ATOMS: atom_id res chain seq x y z
N MET A 1 11.47 -23.25 -1.48
CA MET A 1 11.66 -21.78 -1.61
C MET A 1 10.28 -21.15 -1.58
N CYS A 2 9.94 -20.40 -0.53
CA CYS A 2 8.63 -19.75 -0.42
C CYS A 2 8.53 -18.61 -1.45
N PHE A 3 7.41 -18.57 -2.17
CA PHE A 3 7.06 -17.51 -3.10
C PHE A 3 7.01 -16.16 -2.36
N HIS A 4 8.06 -15.34 -2.49
CA HIS A 4 7.95 -13.92 -2.19
C HIS A 4 7.22 -13.28 -3.38
N SER A 5 5.91 -13.08 -3.24
CA SER A 5 5.16 -12.24 -4.18
C SER A 5 5.74 -10.82 -4.10
N ARG A 6 6.21 -10.29 -5.23
CA ARG A 6 6.82 -8.95 -5.33
C ARG A 6 5.82 -7.81 -5.10
N PHE A 7 4.52 -8.11 -5.12
CA PHE A 7 3.42 -7.14 -5.04
C PHE A 7 2.41 -7.52 -3.97
N ILE A 8 1.70 -6.53 -3.43
CA ILE A 8 0.55 -6.71 -2.54
C ILE A 8 -0.56 -5.71 -2.84
N LEU A 9 -1.82 -6.15 -2.71
CA LEU A 9 -2.96 -5.24 -2.69
C LEU A 9 -2.99 -4.44 -1.39
N ALA A 10 -2.77 -3.13 -1.49
CA ALA A 10 -2.81 -2.17 -0.40
C ALA A 10 -3.99 -1.20 -0.57
N LEU A 11 -5.19 -1.76 -0.75
CA LEU A 11 -6.42 -0.99 -0.90
C LEU A 11 -6.95 -0.56 0.47
N GLU A 12 -7.27 0.71 0.61
CA GLU A 12 -7.88 1.25 1.81
C GLU A 12 -9.40 1.07 1.79
N ASN A 13 -9.98 0.94 2.99
CA ASN A 13 -11.42 0.76 3.16
C ASN A 13 -12.23 1.98 2.70
N LYS A 14 -11.62 3.17 2.76
CA LYS A 14 -12.14 4.44 2.25
C LYS A 14 -11.01 5.16 1.53
N MET A 15 -11.35 5.95 0.51
CA MET A 15 -10.39 6.71 -0.28
C MET A 15 -10.43 8.16 0.18
N CYS A 16 -9.54 8.54 1.09
CA CYS A 16 -9.52 9.87 1.68
C CYS A 16 -8.12 10.44 1.67
N ALA A 17 -8.01 11.77 1.57
CA ALA A 17 -6.74 12.44 1.75
C ALA A 17 -6.14 12.04 3.12
N ASP A 18 -4.82 11.84 3.17
CA ASP A 18 -4.05 11.47 4.36
C ASP A 18 -4.42 10.12 5.03
N TYR A 19 -5.42 9.38 4.52
CA TYR A 19 -5.81 8.07 5.04
C TYR A 19 -4.96 6.94 4.44
N VAL A 20 -3.71 6.84 4.92
CA VAL A 20 -2.74 5.81 4.51
C VAL A 20 -2.40 4.92 5.71
N THR A 21 -2.73 3.63 5.62
CA THR A 21 -2.56 2.67 6.73
C THR A 21 -1.36 1.75 6.53
N GLU A 22 -1.19 0.76 7.41
CA GLU A 22 -0.07 -0.19 7.37
C GLU A 22 0.10 -0.89 6.02
N LYS A 23 -1.00 -1.07 5.28
CA LYS A 23 -1.03 -1.79 3.99
C LYS A 23 -0.06 -1.17 3.00
N ALA A 24 -0.11 0.15 2.84
CA ALA A 24 0.79 0.89 1.97
C ALA A 24 2.23 0.87 2.49
N TYR A 25 2.42 0.96 3.81
CA TYR A 25 3.74 0.91 4.43
C TYR A 25 4.43 -0.47 4.37
N ARG A 26 3.79 -1.50 3.81
CA ARG A 26 4.44 -2.79 3.54
C ARG A 26 5.53 -2.72 2.45
N TYR A 27 5.68 -1.60 1.74
CA TYR A 27 6.88 -1.33 0.92
C TYR A 27 8.18 -1.48 1.73
N LYS A 28 8.11 -1.24 3.04
CA LYS A 28 9.21 -1.37 3.99
C LYS A 28 9.62 -2.83 4.26
N GLU A 29 8.74 -3.77 3.93
CA GLU A 29 8.99 -5.21 3.95
C GLU A 29 9.48 -5.73 2.58
N LEU A 30 9.89 -4.82 1.68
CA LEU A 30 10.41 -5.14 0.36
C LEU A 30 9.35 -5.72 -0.60
N ILE A 31 8.08 -5.37 -0.38
CA ILE A 31 6.94 -5.78 -1.21
C ILE A 31 6.28 -4.53 -1.78
N VAL A 32 6.09 -4.45 -3.10
CA VAL A 32 5.50 -3.26 -3.74
C VAL A 32 3.98 -3.22 -3.53
N PRO A 33 3.42 -2.26 -2.76
CA PRO A 33 1.99 -2.04 -2.65
C PRO A 33 1.37 -1.56 -3.98
N ILE A 34 0.23 -2.16 -4.31
CA ILE A 34 -0.71 -1.69 -5.34
C ILE A 34 -1.82 -0.92 -4.62
N VAL A 35 -1.85 0.39 -4.83
CA VAL A 35 -2.78 1.33 -4.18
C VAL A 35 -3.85 1.78 -5.16
N PHE A 36 -4.93 2.38 -4.65
CA PHE A 36 -6.04 2.80 -5.50
C PHE A 36 -5.70 4.01 -6.37
N SER A 37 -5.19 5.09 -5.76
CA SER A 37 -4.89 6.34 -6.46
C SER A 37 -3.53 6.90 -6.09
N ARG A 38 -2.78 7.38 -7.09
CA ARG A 38 -1.49 8.04 -6.88
C ARG A 38 -1.62 9.31 -6.04
N SER A 39 -2.61 10.16 -6.35
CA SER A 39 -2.82 11.45 -5.68
C SER A 39 -3.01 11.34 -4.16
N LEU A 40 -3.59 10.22 -3.70
CA LEU A 40 -3.85 9.96 -2.28
C LEU A 40 -2.60 9.54 -1.49
N VAL A 41 -1.53 9.08 -2.15
CA VAL A 41 -0.38 8.51 -1.46
C VAL A 41 0.97 9.11 -1.85
N GLU A 42 1.06 9.80 -3.00
CA GLU A 42 2.34 10.28 -3.55
C GLU A 42 3.06 11.31 -2.67
N HIS A 43 2.33 11.99 -1.80
CA HIS A 43 2.88 12.94 -0.82
C HIS A 43 3.43 12.25 0.43
N VAL A 44 3.10 10.97 0.65
CA VAL A 44 3.51 10.18 1.84
C VAL A 44 4.51 9.08 1.48
N LEU A 45 4.28 8.41 0.35
CA LEU A 45 5.06 7.28 -0.11
C LEU A 45 6.10 7.72 -1.14
N PRO A 46 7.31 7.14 -1.12
CA PRO A 46 8.29 7.40 -2.16
C PRO A 46 7.79 6.95 -3.54
N PRO A 47 8.12 7.67 -4.62
CA PRO A 47 7.46 7.52 -5.93
C PRO A 47 7.65 6.15 -6.58
N ASP A 48 8.76 5.47 -6.30
CA ASP A 48 9.08 4.13 -6.85
C ASP A 48 8.58 2.98 -5.96
N ALA A 49 8.06 3.31 -4.78
CA ALA A 49 7.72 2.32 -3.75
C ALA A 49 6.30 1.76 -3.89
N PHE A 50 5.51 2.21 -4.86
CA PHE A 50 4.13 1.77 -5.06
C PHE A 50 3.70 1.80 -6.53
N ILE A 51 2.60 1.14 -6.84
CA ILE A 51 1.92 1.18 -8.14
C ILE A 51 0.48 1.63 -7.89
N ALA A 52 0.01 2.66 -8.60
CA ALA A 52 -1.37 3.12 -8.47
C ALA A 52 -2.25 2.55 -9.59
N LEU A 53 -3.47 2.14 -9.26
CA LEU A 53 -4.41 1.57 -10.24
C LEU A 53 -4.92 2.61 -11.25
N ASP A 54 -5.03 3.87 -10.82
CA ASP A 54 -5.49 4.99 -11.66
C ASP A 54 -4.44 5.49 -12.67
N ASP A 55 -3.19 4.99 -12.59
CA ASP A 55 -2.15 5.25 -13.61
C ASP A 55 -2.46 4.54 -14.95
N PHE A 56 -3.37 3.56 -14.97
CA PHE A 56 -3.65 2.70 -16.13
C PHE A 56 -5.04 2.93 -16.72
N ASN A 57 -5.15 2.93 -18.05
CA ASN A 57 -6.42 3.06 -18.75
C ASN A 57 -7.17 1.72 -18.86
N SER A 58 -6.51 0.58 -18.62
CA SER A 58 -7.13 -0.74 -18.62
C SER A 58 -6.45 -1.72 -17.66
N THR A 59 -7.17 -2.78 -17.28
CA THR A 59 -6.60 -3.91 -16.54
C THR A 59 -5.51 -4.66 -17.32
N ALA A 60 -5.56 -4.60 -18.66
CA ALA A 60 -4.55 -5.20 -19.53
C ALA A 60 -3.21 -4.45 -19.44
N GLU A 61 -3.24 -3.11 -19.42
CA GLU A 61 -2.04 -2.29 -19.22
C GLU A 61 -1.41 -2.53 -17.84
N LEU A 62 -2.24 -2.61 -16.79
CA LEU A 62 -1.79 -2.97 -15.45
C LEU A 62 -1.11 -4.34 -15.44
N ARG A 63 -1.74 -5.36 -16.05
CA ARG A 63 -1.17 -6.70 -16.17
C ARG A 63 0.19 -6.66 -16.85
N GLU A 64 0.29 -6.02 -18.01
CA GLU A 64 1.53 -5.95 -18.78
C GLU A 64 2.64 -5.27 -17.98
N ARG A 65 2.31 -4.17 -17.27
CA ARG A 65 3.26 -3.48 -16.40
C ARG A 65 3.76 -4.40 -15.27
N LEU A 66 2.86 -5.10 -14.60
CA LEU A 66 3.21 -6.02 -13.50
C LEU A 66 4.05 -7.21 -13.99
N GLU A 67 3.71 -7.81 -15.13
CA GLU A 67 4.49 -8.90 -15.74
C GLU A 67 5.89 -8.46 -16.15
N ARG A 68 6.03 -7.24 -16.66
CA ARG A 68 7.33 -6.65 -17.00
C ARG A 68 8.17 -6.44 -15.75
N LEU A 69 7.58 -5.80 -14.73
CA LEU A 69 8.23 -5.55 -13.45
C LEU A 69 8.66 -6.83 -12.76
N GLN A 70 7.85 -7.89 -12.81
CA GLN A 70 8.18 -9.18 -12.18
C GLN A 70 9.52 -9.77 -12.65
N ARG A 71 9.98 -9.40 -13.86
CA ARG A 71 11.25 -9.86 -14.46
C ARG A 71 12.35 -8.79 -14.43
N ASP A 72 12.04 -7.59 -13.93
CA ASP A 72 12.92 -6.44 -13.92
C ASP A 72 13.55 -6.29 -12.53
N ASP A 73 14.70 -6.94 -12.33
CA ASP A 73 15.42 -6.85 -11.05
C ASP A 73 16.02 -5.46 -10.81
N GLU A 74 16.24 -4.67 -11.87
CA GLU A 74 16.74 -3.30 -11.78
C GLU A 74 15.68 -2.37 -11.18
N TYR A 75 14.40 -2.55 -11.55
CA TYR A 75 13.31 -1.86 -10.88
C TYR A 75 13.35 -2.08 -9.37
N PHE A 76 13.58 -3.32 -8.91
CA PHE A 76 13.65 -3.61 -7.48
C PHE A 76 14.98 -3.20 -6.82
N ALA A 77 15.94 -2.63 -7.55
CA ALA A 77 17.18 -2.14 -6.96
C ALA A 77 16.93 -1.02 -5.93
N TRP A 78 15.80 -0.29 -6.03
CA TRP A 78 15.45 0.74 -5.05
C TRP A 78 15.36 0.22 -3.61
N ILE A 79 15.02 -1.06 -3.43
CA ILE A 79 14.95 -1.72 -2.13
C ILE A 79 16.29 -1.65 -1.39
N ASN A 80 17.39 -1.64 -2.14
CA ASN A 80 18.74 -1.59 -1.57
C ASN A 80 19.21 -0.16 -1.25
N ARG A 81 18.38 0.87 -1.51
CA ARG A 81 18.71 2.25 -1.16
C ARG A 81 18.71 2.42 0.37
N PRO A 82 19.74 3.06 0.98
CA PRO A 82 19.86 3.19 2.43
C PRO A 82 18.65 3.83 3.10
N GLU A 83 17.97 4.76 2.41
CA GLU A 83 16.75 5.41 2.88
C GLU A 83 15.61 4.42 3.21
N TYR A 84 15.63 3.22 2.60
CA TYR A 84 14.58 2.19 2.72
C TYR A 84 15.01 1.00 3.60
N LEU A 85 16.32 0.79 3.79
CA LEU A 85 16.89 -0.29 4.60
C LEU A 85 16.88 -0.01 6.12
N GLY A 86 16.60 1.24 6.53
CA GLY A 86 16.67 1.70 7.92
C GLY A 86 15.50 1.30 8.84
N ILE A 87 14.58 0.47 8.38
CA ILE A 87 13.27 0.31 9.02
C ILE A 87 13.31 -0.84 10.01
N ARG A 88 14.04 -0.61 11.09
CA ARG A 88 13.96 -1.44 12.29
C ARG A 88 12.52 -1.41 12.81
N LYS A 89 11.98 -2.58 13.19
CA LYS A 89 10.68 -2.71 13.89
C LYS A 89 10.56 -1.56 14.90
N PRO A 90 9.43 -0.84 14.95
CA PRO A 90 9.33 0.36 15.76
C PRO A 90 9.43 0.00 17.23
N LYS A 91 10.64 0.12 17.80
CA LYS A 91 10.83 0.17 19.26
C LYS A 91 10.01 1.30 19.90
N GLY A 92 9.55 2.25 19.08
CA GLY A 92 8.68 3.35 19.46
C GLY A 92 7.36 2.91 20.09
N LEU A 93 6.72 1.83 19.63
CA LEU A 93 5.46 1.37 20.22
C LEU A 93 5.66 0.75 21.60
N CYS A 94 6.72 -0.04 21.79
CA CYS A 94 7.07 -0.57 23.11
C CYS A 94 7.43 0.58 24.07
N LYS A 95 8.24 1.55 23.63
CA LYS A 95 8.59 2.71 24.44
C LYS A 95 7.36 3.56 24.79
N LEU A 96 6.51 3.84 23.82
CA LEU A 96 5.25 4.56 24.03
C LEU A 96 4.35 3.83 25.03
N CYS A 97 4.24 2.50 24.92
CA CYS A 97 3.49 1.67 25.86
C CYS A 97 4.07 1.82 27.28
N THR A 98 5.39 1.71 27.44
CA THR A 98 6.06 1.95 28.73
C THR A 98 5.78 3.35 29.27
N ASP A 99 5.88 4.39 28.43
CA ASP A 99 5.66 5.78 28.82
C ASP A 99 4.19 6.03 29.25
N LEU A 100 3.22 5.45 28.53
CA LEU A 100 1.79 5.54 28.86
C LEU A 100 1.44 4.81 30.16
N HIS A 101 2.08 3.67 30.44
CA HIS A 101 1.91 2.95 31.69
C HIS A 101 2.59 3.66 32.87
N ALA A 102 3.75 4.27 32.65
CA ALA A 102 4.47 5.04 33.66
C ALA A 102 3.80 6.37 34.00
N SER A 103 3.01 6.93 33.09
CA SER A 103 2.28 8.19 33.29
C SER A 103 0.88 8.11 32.68
N PRO A 104 -0.08 7.46 33.39
CA PRO A 104 -1.46 7.33 32.92
C PRO A 104 -2.08 8.72 32.74
N ARG A 105 -2.39 9.08 31.49
CA ARG A 105 -3.13 10.32 31.19
C ARG A 105 -4.63 10.03 31.22
N PRO A 106 -5.47 10.97 31.69
CA PRO A 106 -6.91 10.84 31.56
C PRO A 106 -7.28 10.65 30.08
N ARG A 107 -8.22 9.73 29.81
CA ARG A 107 -8.69 9.45 28.44
C ARG A 107 -9.21 10.75 27.83
N HIS A 108 -8.55 11.22 26.78
CA HIS A 108 -9.01 12.36 26.02
C HIS A 108 -10.19 11.91 25.15
N PRO A 109 -11.40 12.51 25.28
CA PRO A 109 -12.59 12.09 24.53
C PRO A 109 -12.37 12.09 23.00
N SER A 110 -11.48 12.95 22.51
CA SER A 110 -11.16 13.13 21.09
C SER A 110 -10.36 12.00 20.46
N LEU A 111 -9.72 11.10 21.23
CA LEU A 111 -8.94 10.00 20.66
C LEU A 111 -9.84 8.95 19.98
N ALA A 112 -11.12 8.89 20.32
CA ALA A 112 -12.10 8.06 19.62
C ALA A 112 -12.40 8.56 18.18
N LEU A 113 -12.12 9.84 17.89
CA LEU A 113 -12.39 10.48 16.61
C LEU A 113 -11.14 10.66 15.74
N ALA A 114 -9.94 10.61 16.32
CA ALA A 114 -8.69 10.96 15.63
C ALA A 114 -8.13 9.87 14.68
N VAL A 115 -8.71 8.67 14.65
CA VAL A 115 -8.22 7.54 13.84
C VAL A 115 -9.02 7.37 12.54
N PHE A 116 -10.25 7.87 12.50
CA PHE A 116 -11.11 7.74 11.33
C PHE A 116 -11.05 9.04 10.52
N PRO A 117 -10.84 8.97 9.19
CA PRO A 117 -10.82 10.15 8.36
C PRO A 117 -12.17 10.87 8.42
N ASP A 118 -12.14 12.20 8.34
CA ASP A 118 -13.36 12.98 8.12
C ASP A 118 -13.95 12.56 6.77
N GLU A 119 -15.21 12.14 6.75
CA GLU A 119 -15.85 11.63 5.52
C GLU A 119 -15.89 12.69 4.42
N HIS A 120 -15.84 13.98 4.75
CA HIS A 120 -15.80 15.07 3.77
C HIS A 120 -14.46 15.15 3.00
N GLN A 121 -13.40 14.53 3.52
CA GLN A 121 -12.09 14.45 2.86
C GLN A 121 -11.97 13.22 1.95
N CYS A 122 -13.02 12.40 1.90
CA CYS A 122 -13.05 11.19 1.10
C CYS A 122 -13.58 11.47 -0.31
N ILE A 123 -12.91 10.91 -1.30
CA ILE A 123 -13.30 10.97 -2.70
C ILE A 123 -13.75 9.60 -3.17
N VAL A 124 -14.67 9.59 -4.14
CA VAL A 124 -14.96 8.36 -4.89
C VAL A 124 -13.98 8.33 -6.05
N VAL A 125 -12.91 7.54 -5.93
CA VAL A 125 -12.10 7.20 -7.09
C VAL A 125 -12.70 5.96 -7.74
N THR A 126 -12.96 6.04 -9.04
CA THR A 126 -13.29 4.87 -9.86
C THR A 126 -12.21 4.73 -10.92
N PRO A 127 -11.55 3.57 -11.04
CA PRO A 127 -10.67 3.30 -12.17
C PRO A 127 -11.42 3.54 -13.48
N ARG A 128 -10.69 3.99 -14.50
CA ARG A 128 -11.25 4.29 -15.84
C ARG A 128 -11.96 3.09 -16.48
N TRP A 129 -11.66 1.89 -15.99
CA TRP A 129 -12.11 0.62 -16.52
C TRP A 129 -13.08 -0.13 -15.58
N GLY A 130 -13.65 0.53 -14.55
CA GLY A 130 -14.63 -0.06 -13.62
C GLY A 130 -14.22 0.11 -12.17
N SER A 131 -14.80 -0.65 -11.22
CA SER A 131 -14.39 -0.59 -9.81
C SER A 131 -13.07 -1.34 -9.58
N ALA A 132 -12.19 -0.86 -8.71
CA ALA A 132 -10.93 -1.56 -8.40
C ALA A 132 -11.12 -2.87 -7.62
N LEU A 133 -12.32 -3.04 -7.05
CA LEU A 133 -12.78 -4.25 -6.39
C LEU A 133 -13.54 -5.17 -7.35
N ASP A 134 -13.59 -4.83 -8.64
CA ASP A 134 -14.12 -5.75 -9.64
C ASP A 134 -13.28 -7.04 -9.62
N LEU A 135 -13.96 -8.17 -9.75
CA LEU A 135 -13.38 -9.50 -9.72
C LEU A 135 -12.27 -9.65 -10.77
N THR A 136 -12.34 -8.90 -11.88
CA THR A 136 -11.30 -8.82 -12.90
C THR A 136 -9.97 -8.26 -12.39
N VAL A 137 -9.98 -7.27 -11.50
CA VAL A 137 -8.75 -6.67 -10.92
C VAL A 137 -8.10 -7.63 -9.94
N LEU A 138 -8.94 -8.18 -9.05
CA LEU A 138 -8.50 -9.16 -8.07
C LEU A 138 -7.99 -10.43 -8.77
N ALA A 139 -8.63 -10.85 -9.86
CA ALA A 139 -8.17 -11.98 -10.67
C ALA A 139 -6.84 -11.67 -11.39
N VAL A 140 -6.69 -10.51 -12.04
CA VAL A 140 -5.44 -10.12 -12.70
C VAL A 140 -4.28 -10.07 -11.70
N ILE A 141 -4.50 -9.49 -10.52
CA ILE A 141 -3.46 -9.37 -9.51
C ILE A 141 -3.15 -10.73 -8.86
N ALA A 142 -4.17 -11.56 -8.58
CA ALA A 142 -3.98 -12.90 -8.02
C ALA A 142 -3.27 -13.86 -9.00
N LEU A 143 -3.58 -13.79 -10.30
CA LEU A 143 -2.94 -14.59 -11.35
C LEU A 143 -1.43 -14.28 -11.47
N ILE A 144 -1.04 -13.02 -11.28
CA ILE A 144 0.37 -12.60 -11.38
C ILE A 144 1.11 -12.87 -10.05
N ALA A 145 0.44 -12.68 -8.90
CA ALA A 145 1.02 -12.93 -7.57
C ALA A 145 1.31 -14.42 -7.28
N THR A 146 0.58 -15.33 -7.92
CA THR A 146 0.74 -16.80 -7.82
C THR A 146 1.74 -17.37 -8.84
N GLY A 147 2.37 -16.52 -9.65
CA GLY A 147 3.36 -16.96 -10.63
C GLY A 147 2.73 -17.80 -11.74
N GLY A 148 1.83 -17.19 -12.52
CA GLY A 148 1.53 -17.59 -13.89
C GLY A 148 1.48 -19.10 -14.13
N SER A 149 0.59 -19.81 -13.44
CA SER A 149 0.22 -21.14 -13.91
C SER A 149 -0.82 -20.94 -15.01
N ARG A 150 -0.36 -21.10 -16.25
CA ARG A 150 -1.22 -21.27 -17.43
C ARG A 150 -2.33 -22.28 -17.09
N LEU A 151 -3.58 -21.93 -17.38
CA LEU A 151 -4.58 -22.74 -18.09
C LEU A 151 -5.71 -21.81 -18.53
#